data_AF-A0A9X5X7Y3-F1
#
_entry.id   AF-A0A9X5X7Y3-F1
#
_cell.length_a   1.000
_cell.length_b   1.000
_cell.length_c   1.000
_cell.angle_alpha   90.00
_cell.angle_beta   90.00
_cell.angle_gamma   90.00
#
_symmetry.space_group_name_H-M   'P 1'
#
loop_
_entity.id
_entity.type
_entity.pdbx_description
1 polymer ?
#
loop_
_entity_poly.entity_id
_entity_poly.type
_entity_poly.pdbx_seq_one_letter_code
_entity_poly.pdbx_strand_id
1 'polypeptide(L)'
;ELFEQIQALPAADERRREIADAFTIELVRHSVAEEMYLYPAVREHVPGGAALADRELADHAKVEKLLKDLEKASVGEAAFDMLVDRVIG
;
A
#
# COMPACT_ATOMS: atom_id res chain seq x y z
N GLU A 1 12.33 -0.17 -6.36
CA GLU A 1 12.01 -0.09 -7.80
C GLU A 1 10.80 0.80 -8.13
N LEU A 2 9.53 0.41 -7.90
CA LEU A 2 8.38 1.26 -8.30
C LEU A 2 8.36 2.63 -7.59
N PHE A 3 8.70 2.69 -6.31
CA PHE A 3 8.80 3.94 -5.57
C PHE A 3 9.97 4.83 -6.01
N GLU A 4 11.09 4.24 -6.36
CA GLU A 4 12.21 5.01 -6.90
C GLU A 4 11.85 5.56 -8.29
N GLN A 5 11.08 4.80 -9.08
CA GLN A 5 10.55 5.27 -10.36
C GLN A 5 9.58 6.44 -10.20
N ILE A 6 8.65 6.39 -9.22
CA ILE A 6 7.68 7.49 -9.02
C ILE A 6 8.35 8.77 -8.50
N GLN A 7 9.43 8.64 -7.71
CA GLN A 7 10.22 9.76 -7.18
C GLN A 7 11.19 10.35 -8.21
N ALA A 8 11.65 9.54 -9.19
CA ALA A 8 12.53 10.00 -10.26
C ALA A 8 11.79 10.81 -11.34
N LEU A 9 10.46 10.78 -11.36
CA LEU A 9 9.63 11.51 -12.32
C LEU A 9 9.28 12.92 -11.81
N PRO A 10 9.19 13.93 -12.71
CA PRO A 10 8.68 15.25 -12.35
C PRO A 10 7.27 15.18 -11.74
N ALA A 11 6.95 16.08 -10.81
CA ALA A 11 5.71 16.00 -10.03
C ALA A 11 4.42 15.92 -10.89
N ALA A 12 4.39 16.62 -12.02
CA ALA A 12 3.27 16.65 -12.95
C ALA A 12 3.36 15.62 -14.11
N ASP A 13 4.30 14.67 -14.05
CA ASP A 13 4.43 13.63 -15.08
C ASP A 13 3.36 12.55 -14.86
N GLU A 14 2.41 12.43 -15.79
CA GLU A 14 1.28 11.50 -15.72
C GLU A 14 1.71 10.03 -15.59
N ARG A 15 2.94 9.65 -15.97
CA ARG A 15 3.45 8.29 -15.74
C ARG A 15 3.50 7.92 -14.26
N ARG A 16 3.49 8.91 -13.35
CA ARG A 16 3.37 8.68 -11.90
C ARG A 16 2.04 8.02 -11.55
N ARG A 17 0.95 8.29 -12.28
CA ARG A 17 -0.33 7.59 -12.11
C ARG A 17 -0.19 6.12 -12.45
N GLU A 18 0.38 5.79 -13.60
CA GLU A 18 0.56 4.40 -14.04
C GLU A 18 1.37 3.59 -13.02
N ILE A 19 2.43 4.17 -12.47
CA ILE A 19 3.27 3.54 -11.44
C ILE A 19 2.51 3.39 -10.12
N ALA A 20 1.76 4.42 -9.70
CA ALA A 20 0.95 4.37 -8.47
C ALA A 20 -0.15 3.30 -8.55
N ASP A 21 -0.79 3.15 -9.71
CA ASP A 21 -1.85 2.16 -9.93
C ASP A 21 -1.25 0.74 -9.98
N ALA A 22 -0.12 0.56 -10.66
CA ALA A 22 0.61 -0.72 -10.66
C ALA A 22 1.04 -1.13 -9.24
N PHE A 23 1.53 -0.17 -8.45
CA PHE A 23 1.87 -0.41 -7.05
C PHE A 23 0.65 -0.79 -6.21
N THR A 24 -0.48 -0.07 -6.38
CA THR A 24 -1.75 -0.36 -5.71
C THR A 24 -2.19 -1.80 -5.98
N ILE A 25 -2.12 -2.26 -7.23
CA ILE A 25 -2.48 -3.62 -7.62
C ILE A 25 -1.62 -4.66 -6.89
N GLU A 26 -0.30 -4.48 -6.89
CA GLU A 26 0.61 -5.43 -6.26
C GLU A 26 0.43 -5.47 -4.73
N LEU A 27 0.24 -4.32 -4.08
CA LEU A 27 0.02 -4.27 -2.64
C LEU A 27 -1.30 -4.92 -2.23
N VAL A 28 -2.39 -4.65 -2.95
CA VAL A 28 -3.69 -5.28 -2.67
C VAL A 28 -3.60 -6.79 -2.89
N ARG A 29 -2.98 -7.24 -3.98
CA ARG A 29 -2.79 -8.68 -4.24
C ARG A 29 -1.97 -9.35 -3.15
N HIS A 30 -0.91 -8.71 -2.68
CA HIS A 30 -0.10 -9.20 -1.58
C HIS A 30 -0.92 -9.30 -0.28
N SER A 31 -1.63 -8.23 0.07
CA SER A 31 -2.47 -8.17 1.28
C SER A 31 -3.51 -9.29 1.30
N VAL A 32 -4.21 -9.53 0.19
CA VAL A 32 -5.18 -10.63 0.07
C VAL A 32 -4.53 -12.00 0.29
N ALA A 33 -3.33 -12.22 -0.25
CA ALA A 33 -2.62 -13.48 -0.04
C ALA A 33 -2.23 -13.68 1.43
N GLU A 34 -1.83 -12.62 2.12
CA GLU A 34 -1.53 -12.68 3.54
C GLU A 34 -2.76 -12.98 4.38
N GLU A 35 -3.88 -12.31 4.11
CA GLU A 35 -5.13 -12.53 4.83
C GLU A 35 -5.70 -13.93 4.64
N MET A 36 -5.62 -14.45 3.41
CA MET A 36 -6.17 -15.76 3.07
C MET A 36 -5.32 -16.93 3.57
N TYR A 37 -4.00 -16.74 3.68
CA TYR A 37 -3.08 -17.85 3.92
C TYR A 37 -2.08 -17.61 5.06
N LEU A 38 -1.42 -16.45 5.08
CA LEU A 38 -0.36 -16.18 6.06
C LEU A 38 -0.94 -15.97 7.46
N TYR A 39 -1.89 -15.06 7.63
CA TYR A 39 -2.42 -14.71 8.95
C TYR A 39 -3.14 -15.87 9.65
N PRO A 40 -3.92 -16.73 8.96
CA PRO A 40 -4.43 -17.96 9.57
C PRO A 40 -3.30 -18.86 10.11
N ALA A 41 -2.24 -19.08 9.33
CA ALA A 41 -1.11 -19.90 9.74
C ALA A 41 -0.31 -19.26 10.90
N VAL A 42 -0.13 -17.93 10.89
CA VAL A 42 0.52 -17.20 11.98
C VAL A 42 -0.27 -17.35 13.29
N ARG A 43 -1.60 -17.22 13.23
CA ARG A 43 -2.47 -17.40 14.40
C ARG A 43 -2.35 -18.79 15.01
N GLU A 44 -2.24 -19.82 14.17
CA GLU A 44 -2.21 -21.22 14.61
C GLU A 44 -0.84 -21.65 15.14
N HIS A 45 0.23 -21.21 14.48
CA HIS A 45 1.56 -21.80 14.69
C HIS A 45 2.55 -20.89 15.41
N VAL A 46 2.28 -19.59 15.52
CA VAL A 46 3.20 -18.63 16.17
C VAL A 46 2.70 -18.31 17.58
N PRO A 47 3.52 -18.47 18.63
CA PRO A 47 3.20 -18.00 19.96
C PRO A 47 2.89 -16.49 19.96
N GLY A 48 1.70 -16.10 20.39
CA GLY A 48 1.23 -14.70 20.31
C GLY A 48 0.82 -14.25 18.90
N GLY A 49 0.74 -15.17 17.94
CA GLY A 49 0.43 -14.90 16.53
C GLY A 49 -0.91 -14.23 16.29
N ALA A 50 -1.89 -14.42 17.18
CA ALA A 50 -3.18 -13.72 17.09
C ALA A 50 -3.04 -12.21 17.18
N ALA A 51 -2.32 -11.71 18.19
CA ALA A 51 -2.11 -10.27 18.35
C ALA A 51 -1.24 -9.67 17.22
N LEU A 52 -0.28 -10.45 16.70
CA LEU A 52 0.49 -10.08 15.52
C LEU A 52 -0.42 -9.93 14.30
N ALA A 53 -1.19 -10.96 13.96
CA ALA A 53 -2.10 -10.93 12.82
C ALA A 53 -3.16 -9.82 12.93
N ASP A 54 -3.71 -9.58 14.12
CA ASP A 54 -4.67 -8.48 14.35
C ASP A 54 -4.03 -7.10 14.11
N ARG A 55 -2.76 -6.92 14.50
CA ARG A 55 -2.02 -5.67 14.26
C ARG A 55 -1.77 -5.45 12.77
N GLU A 56 -1.24 -6.46 12.08
CA GLU A 56 -0.94 -6.33 10.64
C GLU A 56 -2.22 -6.09 9.82
N LEU A 57 -3.33 -6.76 10.14
CA LEU A 57 -4.64 -6.47 9.55
C LEU A 57 -5.08 -5.00 9.75
N ALA A 58 -4.89 -4.47 10.96
CA ALA A 58 -5.25 -3.08 11.25
C ALA A 58 -4.34 -2.09 10.50
N ASP A 59 -3.07 -2.43 10.28
CA ASP A 59 -2.14 -1.62 9.51
C ASP A 59 -2.45 -1.68 8.02
N HIS A 60 -2.77 -2.85 7.46
CA HIS A 60 -3.29 -2.99 6.09
C HIS A 60 -4.53 -2.14 5.85
N ALA A 61 -5.50 -2.15 6.76
CA ALA A 61 -6.70 -1.31 6.63
C ALA A 61 -6.38 0.18 6.54
N LYS A 62 -5.29 0.66 7.20
CA LYS A 62 -4.83 2.05 7.05
C LYS A 62 -4.23 2.29 5.67
N VAL A 63 -3.39 1.38 5.19
CA VAL A 63 -2.76 1.50 3.87
C VAL A 63 -3.80 1.44 2.76
N GLU A 64 -4.78 0.53 2.82
CA GLU A 64 -5.90 0.49 1.87
C GLU A 64 -6.66 1.81 1.78
N LYS A 65 -6.86 2.48 2.92
CA LYS A 65 -7.50 3.79 2.94
C LYS A 65 -6.64 4.83 2.21
N LEU A 66 -5.33 4.82 2.43
CA LEU A 66 -4.40 5.72 1.75
C LEU A 66 -4.38 5.47 0.24
N LEU A 67 -4.40 4.21 -0.19
CA LEU A 67 -4.48 3.84 -1.60
C LEU A 67 -5.77 4.34 -2.25
N LYS A 68 -6.92 4.17 -1.58
CA LYS A 68 -8.22 4.71 -2.03
C LYS A 68 -8.24 6.23 -2.13
N ASP A 69 -7.53 6.92 -1.24
CA ASP A 69 -7.38 8.37 -1.31
C ASP A 69 -6.42 8.76 -2.44
N LEU A 70 -5.35 8.00 -2.66
CA LEU A 70 -4.39 8.19 -3.75
C LEU A 70 -5.01 7.98 -5.14
N GLU A 71 -5.89 6.99 -5.30
CA GLU A 71 -6.67 6.76 -6.54
C GLU A 71 -7.49 8.00 -6.94
N LYS A 72 -7.94 8.79 -5.97
CA LYS A 72 -8.77 9.99 -6.21
C LYS A 72 -7.95 11.26 -6.43
N ALA A 73 -6.69 11.28 -6.01
CA ALA A 73 -5.82 12.44 -6.12
C ALA A 73 -5.34 12.62 -7.57
N SER A 74 -5.23 13.86 -8.05
CA SER A 74 -4.69 14.13 -9.38
C SER A 74 -3.16 14.27 -9.33
N VAL A 75 -2.47 13.76 -10.35
CA VAL A 75 -1.03 13.95 -10.50
C VAL A 75 -0.72 15.45 -10.59
N GLY A 76 0.39 15.88 -9.96
CA GLY A 76 0.77 17.29 -9.88
C GLY A 76 0.12 18.08 -8.74
N GLU A 77 -0.85 17.51 -8.03
CA GLU A 77 -1.35 18.10 -6.79
C GLU A 77 -0.50 17.68 -5.60
N ALA A 78 -0.28 18.60 -4.65
CA ALA A 78 0.45 18.30 -3.42
C ALA A 78 -0.16 17.12 -2.62
N ALA A 79 -1.48 16.90 -2.76
CA ALA A 79 -2.17 15.78 -2.14
C ALA A 79 -1.66 14.42 -2.66
N PHE A 80 -1.39 14.31 -3.96
CA PHE A 80 -0.86 13.08 -4.55
C PHE A 80 0.51 12.74 -3.97
N ASP A 81 1.41 13.73 -3.90
CA ASP A 81 2.77 13.54 -3.35
C ASP A 81 2.72 13.13 -1.88
N MET A 82 1.92 13.82 -1.07
CA MET A 82 1.74 13.49 0.34
C MET A 82 1.17 12.08 0.54
N LEU A 83 0.25 11.64 -0.32
CA LEU A 83 -0.34 10.31 -0.22
C LEU A 83 0.66 9.22 -0.64
N VAL A 84 1.45 9.44 -1.70
CA VAL A 84 2.53 8.53 -2.10
C VAL A 84 3.53 8.36 -0.97
N ASP A 85 3.99 9.45 -0.35
CA ASP A 85 4.96 9.39 0.75
C ASP A 85 4.41 8.62 1.97
N ARG A 86 3.12 8.80 2.29
CA ARG A 86 2.45 8.11 3.41
C ARG A 86 2.17 6.63 3.15
N VAL A 87 2.11 6.22 1.90
CA VAL A 87 1.97 4.81 1.52
C VAL A 87 3.33 4.11 1.60
N ILE A 88 4.43 4.85 1.40
CA ILE A 88 5.81 4.33 1.48
C ILE A 88 6.33 4.26 2.92
N GLY A 89 6.03 5.27 3.74
CA GLY A 89 6.57 5.43 5.10
C GLY A 89 5.69 4.84 6.20
#